data_AF-A0A1W9W0J4-F1
#
_entry.id   AF-A0A1W9W0J4-F1
#
_cell.length_a   1.000
_cell.length_b   1.000
_cell.length_c   1.000
_cell.angle_alpha   90.00
_cell.angle_beta   90.00
_cell.angle_gamma   90.00
#
_symmetry.space_group_name_H-M   'P 1'
#
loop_
_entity.id
_entity.type
_entity.pdbx_description
1 polymer ?
#
loop_
_entity_poly.entity_id
_entity_poly.type
_entity_poly.pdbx_seq_one_letter_code
_entity_poly.pdbx_strand_id
1 'polypeptide(L)'
;MKKNNYESIKEKLKKLWSEERAVDFLENIADKIDEDQMECLSKMIIYIAEKTPDLDEVKLIEITNNLDTFDGSLEFLEYFFKMTQPDLVESIMENLKTDPEEVIDMLESIEDQGVIEYLVEFGSFYVWYKG
;
A
#
# COMPACT_ATOMS: atom_id res chain seq x y z
N MET A 1 -3.72 -22.46 -6.70
CA MET A 1 -3.11 -21.64 -5.62
C MET A 1 -4.13 -20.71 -4.96
N LYS A 2 -5.14 -20.17 -5.67
CA LYS A 2 -6.33 -19.45 -5.13
C LYS A 2 -6.83 -19.77 -3.70
N LYS A 3 -6.99 -21.04 -3.31
CA LYS A 3 -7.53 -21.41 -1.98
C LYS A 3 -6.65 -20.97 -0.80
N ASN A 4 -5.34 -20.87 -0.96
CA ASN A 4 -4.44 -20.58 0.17
C ASN A 4 -4.42 -19.08 0.54
N ASN A 5 -4.45 -18.20 -0.47
CA ASN A 5 -4.45 -16.75 -0.23
C ASN A 5 -5.79 -16.27 0.32
N TYR A 6 -6.90 -16.80 -0.20
CA TYR A 6 -8.26 -16.51 0.28
C TYR A 6 -8.42 -16.84 1.77
N GLU A 7 -8.06 -18.07 2.18
CA GLU A 7 -8.15 -18.47 3.59
C GLU A 7 -7.20 -17.66 4.47
N SER A 8 -6.01 -17.30 3.98
CA SER A 8 -5.09 -16.43 4.73
C SER A 8 -5.69 -15.05 4.99
N ILE A 9 -6.28 -14.40 3.97
CA ILE A 9 -6.95 -13.10 4.14
C ILE A 9 -8.14 -13.23 5.08
N LYS A 10 -8.93 -14.29 4.95
CA LYS A 10 -10.09 -14.54 5.81
C LYS A 10 -9.70 -14.65 7.27
N GLU A 11 -8.65 -15.41 7.59
CA GLU A 11 -8.15 -15.51 8.96
C GLU A 11 -7.64 -14.16 9.50
N LYS A 12 -7.05 -13.34 8.65
CA LYS A 12 -6.56 -12.01 9.01
C LYS A 12 -7.71 -11.03 9.28
N LEU A 13 -8.70 -10.99 8.40
CA LEU A 13 -9.90 -10.15 8.53
C LEU A 13 -10.76 -10.52 9.74
N LYS A 14 -10.84 -11.81 10.10
CA LYS A 14 -11.52 -12.29 11.30
C LYS A 14 -10.94 -11.74 12.61
N LYS A 15 -9.72 -11.18 12.59
CA LYS A 15 -9.14 -10.48 13.76
C LYS A 15 -9.73 -9.08 13.94
N LEU A 16 -10.26 -8.49 12.88
CA LEU A 16 -10.88 -7.16 12.87
C LEU A 16 -12.41 -7.22 12.91
N TRP A 17 -13.00 -8.19 12.21
CA TRP A 17 -14.44 -8.27 11.95
C TRP A 17 -15.03 -9.60 12.40
N SER A 18 -16.36 -9.65 12.50
CA SER A 18 -17.06 -10.92 12.65
C SER A 18 -16.79 -11.82 11.44
N GLU A 19 -16.87 -13.14 11.63
CA GLU A 19 -16.63 -14.11 10.56
C GLU A 19 -17.55 -13.90 9.35
N GLU A 20 -18.83 -13.65 9.59
CA GLU A 20 -19.83 -13.38 8.54
C GLU A 20 -19.42 -12.15 7.71
N ARG A 21 -19.06 -11.06 8.39
CA ARG A 21 -18.61 -9.82 7.74
C ARG A 21 -17.33 -10.00 6.92
N ALA A 22 -16.36 -10.75 7.43
CA ALA A 22 -15.10 -11.03 6.73
C ALA A 22 -15.31 -11.90 5.47
N VAL A 23 -16.26 -12.84 5.50
CA VAL A 23 -16.62 -13.67 4.35
C VAL A 23 -17.32 -12.85 3.29
N ASP A 24 -18.35 -12.09 3.67
CA ASP A 24 -19.11 -11.25 2.74
C ASP A 24 -18.22 -10.24 2.02
N PHE A 25 -17.27 -9.63 2.74
CA PHE A 25 -16.29 -8.73 2.14
C PHE A 25 -15.41 -9.44 1.10
N LEU A 26 -14.84 -10.59 1.45
CA LEU A 26 -13.94 -11.34 0.56
C LEU A 26 -14.64 -11.82 -0.71
N GLU A 27 -15.88 -12.28 -0.59
CA GLU A 27 -16.69 -12.66 -1.76
C GLU A 27 -16.94 -11.45 -2.68
N ASN A 28 -17.11 -10.25 -2.10
CA ASN A 28 -17.33 -9.01 -2.85
C ASN A 28 -16.11 -8.45 -3.57
N ILE A 29 -14.89 -8.80 -3.13
CA ILE A 29 -13.63 -8.34 -3.75
C ILE A 29 -12.97 -9.41 -4.62
N ALA A 30 -13.21 -10.70 -4.38
CA ALA A 30 -12.55 -11.80 -5.07
C ALA A 30 -12.80 -11.84 -6.59
N ASP A 31 -13.93 -11.31 -7.04
CA ASP A 31 -14.27 -11.19 -8.46
C ASP A 31 -13.77 -9.88 -9.11
N LYS A 32 -13.23 -8.95 -8.31
CA LYS A 32 -12.83 -7.60 -8.74
C LYS A 32 -11.32 -7.38 -8.80
N ILE A 33 -10.53 -8.27 -8.20
CA ILE A 33 -9.07 -8.17 -8.16
C ILE A 33 -8.44 -9.43 -8.76
N ASP A 34 -7.30 -9.27 -9.43
CA ASP A 34 -6.55 -10.38 -10.00
C ASP A 34 -5.74 -11.15 -8.92
N GLU A 35 -5.08 -12.24 -9.33
CA GLU A 35 -4.40 -13.14 -8.39
C GLU A 35 -3.19 -12.46 -7.71
N ASP A 36 -2.51 -11.54 -8.41
CA ASP A 36 -1.35 -10.81 -7.91
C ASP A 36 -1.78 -9.73 -6.90
N GLN A 37 -2.89 -9.04 -7.18
CA GLN A 37 -3.53 -8.12 -6.24
C GLN A 37 -4.02 -8.84 -4.98
N MET A 38 -4.58 -10.05 -5.13
CA MET A 38 -5.00 -10.87 -3.99
C MET A 38 -3.80 -11.33 -3.14
N GLU A 39 -2.66 -11.64 -3.76
CA GLU A 39 -1.43 -11.96 -3.03
C GLU A 39 -0.88 -10.73 -2.28
N CYS A 40 -0.91 -9.55 -2.89
CA CYS A 40 -0.52 -8.30 -2.25
C CYS A 40 -1.44 -7.95 -1.07
N LEU A 41 -2.75 -8.05 -1.28
CA LEU A 41 -3.74 -7.82 -0.23
C LEU A 41 -3.56 -8.79 0.93
N SER A 42 -3.32 -10.07 0.64
CA SER A 42 -2.95 -11.10 1.62
C SER A 42 -1.79 -10.66 2.49
N LYS A 43 -0.71 -10.15 1.90
CA LYS A 43 0.48 -9.73 2.64
C LYS A 43 0.21 -8.46 3.46
N MET A 44 -0.52 -7.49 2.91
CA MET A 44 -0.72 -6.17 3.52
C MET A 44 -1.84 -6.07 4.55
N ILE A 45 -2.89 -6.89 4.46
CA ILE A 45 -4.11 -6.67 5.26
C ILE A 45 -3.89 -6.83 6.76
N ILE A 46 -2.88 -7.62 7.21
CA ILE A 46 -2.48 -7.64 8.63
C ILE A 46 -1.91 -6.29 9.03
N TYR A 47 -1.02 -5.74 8.21
CA TYR A 47 -0.31 -4.53 8.56
C TYR A 47 -1.25 -3.32 8.59
N ILE A 48 -2.10 -3.19 7.57
CA ILE A 48 -3.14 -2.14 7.52
C ILE A 48 -4.08 -2.29 8.72
N ALA A 49 -4.47 -3.52 9.07
CA ALA A 49 -5.32 -3.84 10.22
C ALA A 49 -4.66 -3.50 11.58
N GLU A 50 -3.37 -3.80 11.75
CA GLU A 50 -2.63 -3.55 12.99
C GLU A 50 -2.40 -2.06 13.22
N LYS A 51 -2.17 -1.28 12.16
CA LYS A 51 -2.02 0.18 12.21
C LYS A 51 -3.36 0.92 12.29
N THR A 52 -4.41 0.31 11.76
CA THR A 52 -5.76 0.89 11.68
C THR A 52 -6.76 -0.03 12.36
N PRO A 53 -6.83 -0.05 13.70
CA PRO A 53 -7.67 -1.00 14.45
C PRO A 53 -9.18 -0.85 14.18
N ASP A 54 -9.62 0.31 13.69
CA ASP A 54 -11.00 0.60 13.29
C ASP A 54 -11.22 0.54 11.77
N LEU A 55 -10.37 -0.20 11.04
CA LEU A 55 -10.47 -0.35 9.60
C LEU A 55 -11.84 -0.94 9.20
N ASP A 56 -12.63 -0.16 8.47
CA ASP A 56 -13.88 -0.59 7.87
C ASP A 56 -13.69 -1.00 6.40
N GLU A 57 -14.73 -1.61 5.83
CA GLU A 57 -14.70 -2.15 4.47
C GLU A 57 -14.55 -1.04 3.41
N VAL A 58 -15.17 0.12 3.65
CA VAL A 58 -15.09 1.27 2.73
C VAL A 58 -13.65 1.74 2.66
N LYS A 59 -13.01 1.92 3.81
CA LYS A 59 -11.63 2.37 3.89
C LYS A 59 -10.65 1.33 3.33
N LEU A 60 -10.90 0.03 3.54
CA LEU A 60 -10.07 -1.01 2.95
C LEU A 60 -10.20 -1.06 1.41
N ILE A 61 -11.41 -0.85 0.86
CA ILE A 61 -11.61 -0.74 -0.60
C ILE A 61 -10.92 0.51 -1.14
N GLU A 62 -11.04 1.65 -0.46
CA GLU A 62 -10.34 2.89 -0.82
C GLU A 62 -8.82 2.71 -0.82
N ILE A 63 -8.26 2.07 0.21
CA ILE A 63 -6.82 1.76 0.26
C ILE A 63 -6.45 0.84 -0.89
N THR A 64 -7.20 -0.24 -1.13
CA THR A 64 -6.90 -1.21 -2.19
C THR A 64 -6.94 -0.56 -3.58
N ASN A 65 -7.88 0.36 -3.82
CA ASN A 65 -8.00 1.06 -5.11
C ASN A 65 -6.88 2.09 -5.35
N ASN A 66 -6.25 2.59 -4.28
CA ASN A 66 -5.20 3.61 -4.35
C ASN A 66 -3.82 3.06 -3.94
N LEU A 67 -3.69 1.74 -3.89
CA LEU A 67 -2.47 1.06 -3.50
C LEU A 67 -1.56 0.91 -4.72
N ASP A 68 -0.33 1.42 -4.59
CA ASP A 68 0.77 1.13 -5.50
C ASP A 68 1.90 0.41 -4.76
N THR A 69 2.75 -0.28 -5.51
CA THR A 69 3.90 -1.03 -4.98
C THR A 69 5.14 -0.71 -5.79
N PHE A 70 6.25 -0.49 -5.09
CA PHE A 70 7.55 -0.13 -5.66
C PHE A 70 8.65 -1.01 -5.06
N ASP A 71 9.73 -1.23 -5.81
CA ASP A 71 10.92 -1.96 -5.39
C ASP A 71 11.74 -1.18 -4.34
N GLY A 72 11.48 0.13 -4.18
CA GLY A 72 12.04 0.92 -3.11
C GLY A 72 11.56 2.37 -3.08
N SER A 73 11.90 3.05 -1.98
CA SER A 73 11.61 4.46 -1.72
C SER A 73 12.01 5.38 -2.88
N LEU A 74 13.16 5.13 -3.49
CA LEU A 74 13.67 5.93 -4.59
C LEU A 74 12.84 5.78 -5.87
N GLU A 75 12.35 4.57 -6.17
CA GLU A 75 11.49 4.33 -7.33
C GLU A 75 10.13 5.03 -7.15
N PHE A 76 9.57 4.96 -5.95
CA PHE A 76 8.37 5.73 -5.61
C PHE A 76 8.59 7.24 -5.81
N LEU A 77 9.68 7.81 -5.28
CA LEU A 77 9.96 9.24 -5.43
C LEU A 77 10.12 9.63 -6.91
N GLU A 78 10.76 8.79 -7.71
CA GLU A 78 10.87 9.00 -9.15
C GLU A 78 9.49 9.05 -9.82
N TYR A 79 8.60 8.11 -9.47
CA TYR A 79 7.22 8.10 -9.96
C TYR A 79 6.45 9.34 -9.49
N PHE A 80 6.53 9.67 -8.20
CA PHE A 80 5.84 10.80 -7.58
C PHE A 80 6.25 12.14 -8.22
N PHE A 81 7.54 12.37 -8.45
CA PHE A 81 8.00 13.59 -9.11
C PHE A 81 7.63 13.62 -10.60
N LYS A 82 7.61 12.49 -11.31
CA LYS A 82 7.10 12.46 -12.69
C LYS A 82 5.64 12.91 -12.76
N MET A 83 4.84 12.55 -11.76
CA MET A 83 3.43 12.91 -11.70
C MET A 83 3.20 14.38 -11.30
N THR A 84 4.04 14.92 -10.40
CA THR A 84 3.79 16.24 -9.79
C THR A 84 4.66 17.36 -10.37
N GLN A 85 5.90 17.08 -10.76
CA GLN A 85 6.91 18.04 -11.24
C GLN A 85 7.79 17.42 -12.33
N PRO A 86 7.21 17.04 -13.49
CA PRO A 86 7.90 16.24 -14.52
C PRO A 86 9.19 16.90 -15.06
N ASP A 87 9.23 18.23 -15.13
CA ASP A 87 10.36 18.97 -15.70
C ASP A 87 11.62 18.97 -14.81
N LEU A 88 11.51 18.58 -13.54
CA LEU A 88 12.61 18.64 -12.56
C LEU A 88 13.10 17.25 -12.12
N VAL A 89 12.44 16.18 -12.57
CA VAL A 89 12.69 14.80 -12.11
C VAL A 89 14.16 14.42 -12.27
N GLU A 90 14.76 14.60 -13.44
CA GLU A 90 16.12 14.12 -13.71
C GLU A 90 17.14 14.71 -12.74
N SER A 91 17.06 16.02 -12.50
CA SER A 91 17.98 16.72 -11.59
C SER A 91 17.76 16.34 -10.13
N ILE A 92 16.50 16.14 -9.71
CA ILE A 92 16.18 15.73 -8.33
C ILE A 92 16.64 14.29 -8.10
N MET A 93 16.38 13.38 -9.05
CA MET A 93 16.72 11.97 -8.94
C MET A 93 18.22 11.70 -8.98
N GLU A 94 19.01 12.52 -9.69
CA GLU A 94 20.48 12.42 -9.67
C GLU A 94 21.04 12.71 -8.28
N ASN A 95 20.54 13.77 -7.62
CA ASN A 95 20.95 14.10 -6.25
C ASN A 95 20.53 13.01 -5.24
N LEU A 96 19.26 12.58 -5.28
CA LEU A 96 18.73 11.57 -4.36
C LEU A 96 19.41 10.20 -4.46
N LYS A 97 19.89 9.81 -5.65
CA LYS A 97 20.67 8.58 -5.83
C LYS A 97 21.99 8.59 -5.06
N THR A 98 22.51 9.78 -4.76
CA THR A 98 23.80 9.94 -4.06
C THR A 98 23.64 10.10 -2.55
N ASP A 99 22.42 10.38 -2.06
CA ASP A 99 22.14 10.59 -0.64
C ASP A 99 20.88 9.83 -0.18
N PRO A 100 21.05 8.64 0.44
CA PRO A 100 19.95 7.86 0.99
C PRO A 100 19.23 8.52 2.17
N GLU A 101 19.86 9.43 2.91
CA GLU A 101 19.21 10.13 4.04
C GLU A 101 18.19 11.13 3.51
N GLU A 102 18.54 11.86 2.44
CA GLU A 102 17.63 12.81 1.77
C GLU A 102 16.36 12.11 1.24
N VAL A 103 16.50 10.87 0.74
CA VAL A 103 15.36 10.05 0.29
C VAL A 103 14.39 9.76 1.44
N ILE A 104 14.90 9.47 2.63
CA ILE A 104 14.07 9.17 3.81
C ILE A 104 13.38 10.44 4.29
N ASP A 105 14.12 11.54 4.43
CA ASP A 105 13.57 12.83 4.88
C ASP A 105 12.44 13.31 3.95
N MET A 106 12.58 13.11 2.63
CA MET A 106 11.53 13.46 1.68
C MET A 106 10.30 12.56 1.81
N LEU A 107 10.47 11.26 2.01
CA LEU A 107 9.35 10.35 2.25
C LEU A 107 8.56 10.75 3.49
N GLU A 108 9.25 10.97 4.61
CA GLU A 108 8.64 11.39 5.87
C GLU A 108 7.93 12.74 5.69
N SER A 109 8.52 13.70 4.96
CA SER A 109 7.85 14.96 4.67
C SER A 109 6.57 14.81 3.83
N ILE A 110 6.51 13.88 2.88
CA ILE A 110 5.30 13.65 2.06
C ILE A 110 4.21 12.97 2.90
N GLU A 111 4.60 12.06 3.78
CA GLU A 111 3.71 11.43 4.77
C GLU A 111 3.16 12.46 5.78
N ASP A 112 4.02 13.31 6.34
CA ASP A 112 3.65 14.36 7.31
C ASP A 112 2.68 15.39 6.72
N GLN A 113 2.78 15.65 5.42
CA GLN A 113 1.83 16.50 4.68
C GLN A 113 0.47 15.81 4.48
N GLY A 114 0.35 14.53 4.83
CA GLY A 114 -0.87 13.74 4.71
C GLY A 114 -1.20 13.35 3.27
N VAL A 115 -0.22 13.41 2.35
CA VAL A 115 -0.41 13.07 0.93
C VAL A 115 -0.40 11.56 0.73
N ILE A 116 0.41 10.85 1.51
CA ILE A 116 0.50 9.39 1.50
C ILE A 116 0.49 8.84 2.93
N GLU A 117 0.27 7.55 3.08
CA GLU A 117 1.06 6.79 4.06
C GLU A 117 1.72 5.60 3.34
N TYR A 118 2.75 5.01 3.96
CA TYR A 118 3.54 3.96 3.33
C TYR A 118 3.98 2.87 4.31
N LEU A 119 4.32 1.71 3.76
CA LEU A 119 4.83 0.55 4.47
C LEU A 119 6.08 0.03 3.76
N VAL A 120 7.14 -0.21 4.55
CA VAL A 120 8.34 -0.91 4.08
C VAL A 120 8.35 -2.31 4.66
N GLU A 121 8.03 -3.32 3.85
CA GLU A 121 8.10 -4.72 4.30
C GLU A 121 8.46 -5.68 3.19
N PHE A 122 9.16 -6.76 3.54
CA PHE A 122 9.64 -7.78 2.61
C PHE A 122 10.55 -7.23 1.48
N GLY A 123 11.19 -6.08 1.70
CA GLY A 123 11.99 -5.40 0.68
C GLY A 123 11.16 -4.64 -0.36
N SER A 124 9.84 -4.53 -0.15
CA SER A 124 8.92 -3.78 -1.01
C SER A 124 8.42 -2.53 -0.29
N PHE A 125 8.16 -1.49 -1.08
CA PHE A 125 7.62 -0.21 -0.64
C PHE A 125 6.16 -0.11 -1.10
N TYR A 126 5.22 -0.13 -0.17
CA TYR A 126 3.79 -0.05 -0.44
C TYR A 126 3.29 1.34 -0.09
N VAL A 127 2.53 1.97 -0.97
CA VAL A 127 2.08 3.36 -0.79
C VAL A 127 0.59 3.46 -1.04
N TRP A 128 -0.09 4.23 -0.21
CA TRP A 128 -1.50 4.56 -0.41
C TRP A 128 -1.67 6.07 -0.40
N TYR A 129 -2.19 6.58 -1.52
CA TYR A 129 -2.46 8.01 -1.69
C TYR A 129 -3.69 8.41 -0.88
N LYS A 130 -3.56 9.48 -0.10
CA LYS A 130 -4.65 10.11 0.63
C LYS A 130 -5.17 11.28 -0.22
N GLY A 131 -6.31 11.07 -0.87
CA GLY A 131 -7.05 12.09 -1.61
C GLY A 131 -7.92 12.97 -0.71
#